data_AF-A0A193FW04-F1
#
_entry.id   AF-A0A193FW04-F1
#
_cell.length_a   1.000
_cell.length_b   1.000
_cell.length_c   1.000
_cell.angle_alpha   90.00
_cell.angle_beta   90.00
_cell.angle_gamma   90.00
#
_symmetry.space_group_name_H-M   'P 1'
#
loop_
_entity.id
_entity.type
_entity.pdbx_description
1 polymer ?
#
loop_
_entity_poly.entity_id
_entity_poly.type
_entity_poly.pdbx_seq_one_letter_code
_entity_poly.pdbx_strand_id
1 'polypeptide(L)'
;MENWKTTQLTLILREAGQPERTVEVPCASVAWQSPSDVPPSRDDGTAPGYLLASGVDIAPLSDFSWTPTHVRFQAEGYMEAREFAISGFEADPGARTLKLPIP
;
A
#
# COMPACT_ATOMS: atom_id res chain seq x y z
N MET A 1 -0.93 8.03 -13.44
CA MET A 1 -0.76 6.71 -12.77
C MET A 1 0.69 6.27 -12.91
N GLU A 2 1.38 6.09 -11.78
CA GLU A 2 2.73 5.49 -11.76
C GLU A 2 2.61 4.00 -11.45
N ASN A 3 3.45 3.17 -12.07
CA ASN A 3 3.50 1.73 -11.82
C ASN A 3 4.96 1.30 -11.61
N TRP A 4 5.21 0.60 -10.52
CA TRP A 4 6.51 0.07 -10.15
C TRP A 4 6.44 -1.44 -10.04
N LYS A 5 7.39 -2.12 -10.68
CA LYS A 5 7.64 -3.53 -10.43
C LYS A 5 8.39 -3.67 -9.12
N THR A 6 7.93 -4.57 -8.26
CA THR A 6 8.59 -4.88 -7.00
C THR A 6 8.17 -6.28 -6.57
N THR A 7 9.08 -7.02 -5.94
CA THR A 7 8.85 -8.39 -5.51
C THR A 7 8.24 -8.47 -4.11
N GLN A 8 8.31 -7.36 -3.36
CA GLN A 8 7.85 -7.32 -1.96
C GLN A 8 7.53 -5.89 -1.53
N LEU A 9 6.54 -5.78 -0.65
CA LEU A 9 6.23 -4.56 0.09
C LEU A 9 6.39 -4.81 1.59
N THR A 10 6.94 -3.86 2.31
CA THR A 10 7.05 -3.86 3.76
C THR A 10 5.93 -2.98 4.32
N LEU A 11 4.99 -3.56 5.04
CA LEU A 11 4.04 -2.79 5.85
C LEU A 11 4.67 -2.47 7.19
N ILE A 12 4.51 -1.24 7.66
CA ILE A 12 5.17 -0.72 8.85
C ILE A 12 4.12 -0.08 9.75
N LEU A 13 4.10 -0.44 11.03
CA LEU A 13 3.38 0.25 12.08
C LEU A 13 4.36 1.04 12.94
N ARG A 14 4.19 2.35 12.91
CA ARG A 14 4.90 3.31 13.79
C ARG A 14 3.92 3.83 14.83
N GLU A 15 4.16 3.50 16.10
CA GLU A 15 3.41 4.01 17.25
C GLU A 15 4.38 4.71 18.23
N ALA A 16 3.96 5.84 18.79
CA ALA A 16 4.78 6.57 19.74
C ALA A 16 5.07 5.71 20.99
N GLY A 17 6.35 5.52 21.30
CA GLY A 17 6.78 4.76 22.48
C GLY A 17 6.76 3.24 22.34
N GLN A 18 6.48 2.71 21.14
CA GLN A 18 6.63 1.28 20.82
C GLN A 18 7.68 1.05 19.73
N PRO A 19 8.34 -0.12 19.70
CA PRO A 19 9.19 -0.49 18.57
C PRO A 19 8.36 -0.59 17.29
N GLU A 20 8.96 -0.22 16.16
CA GLU A 20 8.33 -0.38 14.85
C GLU A 20 8.01 -1.85 14.60
N ARG A 21 6.79 -2.14 14.15
CA ARG A 21 6.42 -3.48 13.68
C ARG A 21 6.43 -3.49 12.17
N THR A 22 7.08 -4.49 11.59
CA THR A 22 7.14 -4.64 10.13
C THR A 22 6.65 -6.01 9.72
N VAL A 23 6.02 -6.09 8.55
CA VAL A 23 5.76 -7.35 7.86
C VAL A 23 6.13 -7.20 6.39
N GLU A 24 6.72 -8.23 5.82
CA GLU A 24 7.01 -8.29 4.39
C GLU A 24 5.91 -9.09 3.71
N VAL A 25 5.34 -8.51 2.66
CA VAL A 25 4.28 -9.12 1.88
C VAL A 25 4.77 -9.25 0.44
N PRO A 26 4.90 -10.48 -0.08
CA PRO A 26 5.25 -10.69 -1.48
C PRO A 26 4.20 -10.08 -2.40
N CYS A 27 4.65 -9.39 -3.44
CA CYS A 27 3.79 -8.86 -4.49
C CYS A 27 4.54 -8.83 -5.83
N ALA A 28 3.84 -8.52 -6.92
CA ALA A 28 4.45 -8.43 -8.26
C ALA A 28 4.68 -6.98 -8.70
N SER A 29 3.82 -6.07 -8.25
CA SER A 29 3.87 -4.65 -8.64
C SER A 29 3.08 -3.79 -7.67
N VAL A 30 3.43 -2.51 -7.59
CA VAL A 30 2.69 -1.47 -6.88
C VAL A 30 2.39 -0.35 -7.87
N ALA A 31 1.13 0.08 -7.94
CA ALA A 31 0.73 1.25 -8.72
C ALA A 31 0.25 2.37 -7.81
N TRP A 32 0.64 3.60 -8.09
CA TRP A 32 0.09 4.78 -7.44
C TRP A 32 -1.01 5.41 -8.28
N GLN A 33 -2.16 5.57 -7.64
CA GLN A 33 -3.33 6.23 -8.17
C GLN A 33 -3.49 7.59 -7.51
N SER A 34 -3.34 8.63 -8.32
CA SER A 34 -3.50 10.01 -7.88
C SER A 34 -4.99 10.36 -7.72
N PRO A 35 -5.34 11.21 -6.76
CA PRO A 35 -6.73 11.68 -6.54
C PRO A 35 -7.35 12.32 -7.79
N SER A 36 -6.53 12.91 -8.68
CA SER A 36 -6.97 13.66 -9.86
C SER A 36 -7.39 12.81 -11.07
N ASP A 37 -7.24 11.48 -11.04
CA ASP A 37 -7.65 10.58 -12.14
C ASP A 37 -9.09 10.03 -11.95
N VAL A 38 -9.74 10.36 -10.82
CA VAL A 38 -11.16 10.07 -10.58
C VAL A 38 -11.97 11.30 -10.98
N PRO A 39 -12.86 11.24 -11.99
CA PRO A 39 -13.69 12.38 -12.35
C PRO A 39 -14.50 12.82 -11.11
N PRO A 40 -14.60 14.13 -10.81
CA PRO A 40 -15.26 14.62 -9.62
C PRO A 40 -16.75 14.26 -9.69
N SER A 41 -17.12 13.12 -9.11
CA SER A 41 -18.51 12.74 -8.93
C SER A 41 -19.05 13.56 -7.77
N ARG A 42 -19.44 14.80 -8.10
CA ARG A 42 -20.38 15.69 -7.42
C ARG A 42 -20.78 15.28 -5.99
N ASP A 43 -19.81 15.20 -5.09
CA ASP A 43 -19.98 15.15 -3.65
C ASP A 43 -18.65 15.59 -3.04
N ASP A 44 -18.74 16.37 -1.98
CA ASP A 44 -17.68 17.18 -1.39
C ASP A 44 -16.55 16.31 -0.82
N GLY A 45 -15.37 16.26 -1.46
CA GLY A 45 -14.20 15.58 -0.91
C GLY A 45 -13.24 15.06 -1.98
N THR A 46 -12.03 15.64 -2.05
CA THR A 46 -10.91 15.09 -2.82
C THR A 46 -10.66 13.67 -2.34
N ALA A 47 -11.07 12.65 -3.09
CA ALA A 47 -10.82 11.26 -2.71
C ALA A 47 -9.30 11.06 -2.59
N PRO A 48 -8.77 10.69 -1.41
CA PRO A 48 -7.32 10.52 -1.24
C PRO A 48 -6.77 9.51 -2.25
N GLY A 49 -5.54 9.75 -2.73
CA GLY A 49 -4.85 8.78 -3.58
C GLY A 49 -4.65 7.44 -2.85
N TYR A 50 -4.34 6.39 -3.59
CA TYR A 50 -4.02 5.10 -3.00
C TYR A 50 -2.92 4.39 -3.76
N LEU A 51 -2.21 3.51 -3.07
CA LEU A 51 -1.34 2.52 -3.70
C LEU A 51 -2.13 1.23 -3.90
N LEU A 52 -1.96 0.60 -5.05
CA LEU A 52 -2.55 -0.70 -5.37
C LEU A 52 -1.41 -1.68 -5.63
N ALA A 53 -1.17 -2.59 -4.70
CA ALA A 53 -0.28 -3.71 -4.91
C ALA A 53 -1.04 -4.87 -5.56
N SER A 54 -0.44 -5.49 -6.57
CA SER A 54 -1.02 -6.59 -7.35
C SER A 54 -0.15 -7.83 -7.27
N GLY A 55 -0.79 -9.00 -7.42
CA GLY A 55 -0.10 -10.29 -7.27
C GLY A 55 0.34 -10.53 -5.83
N VAL A 56 -0.37 -9.95 -4.87
CA VAL A 56 -0.06 -10.03 -3.46
C VAL A 56 -0.41 -11.42 -2.93
N ASP A 57 0.46 -11.97 -2.10
CA ASP A 57 0.11 -13.15 -1.31
C ASP A 57 -0.71 -12.72 -0.08
N ILE A 58 -2.03 -12.94 -0.13
CA ILE A 58 -2.97 -12.47 0.90
C ILE A 58 -3.07 -13.43 2.09
N ALA A 59 -2.58 -14.68 1.97
CA ALA A 59 -2.60 -15.64 3.05
C ALA A 59 -1.96 -15.11 4.36
N PRO A 60 -0.76 -14.50 4.35
CA PRO A 60 -0.17 -13.93 5.57
C PRO A 60 -0.94 -12.71 6.10
N LEU A 61 -1.75 -12.04 5.27
CA LEU A 61 -2.54 -10.87 5.69
C LEU A 61 -3.82 -11.25 6.43
N SER A 62 -4.29 -12.50 6.32
CA SER A 62 -5.52 -12.94 7.00
C SER A 62 -5.35 -13.05 8.53
N ASP A 63 -4.13 -13.27 9.00
CA ASP A 63 -3.77 -13.32 10.44
C ASP A 63 -3.25 -11.97 10.96
N PHE A 64 -3.33 -10.93 10.12
CA PHE A 64 -2.72 -9.64 10.39
C PHE A 64 -3.57 -8.79 11.33
N SER A 65 -3.15 -8.71 12.60
CA SER A 65 -3.94 -8.14 13.71
C SER A 65 -3.77 -6.63 13.94
N TRP A 66 -2.95 -5.95 13.14
CA TRP A 66 -2.63 -4.53 13.32
C TRP A 66 -2.79 -3.74 12.02
N THR A 67 -3.02 -2.43 12.14
CA THR A 67 -3.17 -1.54 10.98
C THR A 67 -1.85 -0.83 10.71
N PRO A 68 -1.23 -1.00 9.52
CA PRO A 68 0.02 -0.34 9.19
C PRO A 68 -0.21 1.15 8.95
N THR A 69 0.77 1.97 9.31
CA THR A 69 0.75 3.42 9.11
C THR A 69 1.65 3.86 7.96
N HIS A 70 2.59 3.01 7.55
CA HIS A 70 3.46 3.25 6.41
C HIS A 70 3.61 1.98 5.57
N VAL A 71 3.93 2.17 4.29
CA VAL A 71 4.38 1.11 3.40
C VAL A 71 5.70 1.52 2.77
N ARG A 72 6.61 0.55 2.62
CA ARG A 72 7.90 0.73 1.96
C ARG A 72 8.14 -0.38 0.94
N PHE A 73 8.67 -0.06 -0.23
CA PHE A 73 9.03 -1.07 -1.23
C PHE A 73 10.21 -0.61 -2.08
N GLN A 74 10.99 -1.58 -2.58
CA GLN A 74 12.07 -1.31 -3.53
C GLN A 74 11.54 -1.50 -4.95
N ALA A 75 11.42 -0.41 -5.70
CA ALA A 75 11.03 -0.48 -7.10
C ALA A 75 12.22 -0.92 -7.97
N GLU A 76 11.97 -1.86 -8.90
CA GLU A 76 12.97 -2.27 -9.89
C GLU A 76 13.45 -1.07 -10.71
N GLY A 77 14.77 -0.93 -10.84
CA GLY A 77 15.40 0.18 -11.55
C GLY A 77 15.58 1.46 -10.73
N TYR A 78 15.13 1.50 -9.46
CA TYR A 78 15.39 2.60 -8.53
C TYR A 78 16.45 2.18 -7.52
N MET A 79 17.33 3.11 -7.13
CA MET A 79 18.37 2.86 -6.11
C MET A 79 17.83 2.96 -4.68
N GLU A 80 16.78 3.77 -4.48
CA GLU A 80 16.21 4.06 -3.17
C GLU A 80 14.86 3.37 -3.00
N ALA A 81 14.58 2.94 -1.77
CA ALA A 81 13.27 2.41 -1.41
C ALA A 81 12.26 3.56 -1.35
N ARG A 82 11.05 3.32 -1.83
CA ARG A 82 9.94 4.25 -1.73
C ARG A 82 9.18 3.97 -0.46
N GLU A 83 8.88 5.01 0.32
CA GLU A 83 8.07 4.93 1.53
C GLU A 83 6.90 5.91 1.44
N PHE A 84 5.71 5.47 1.83
CA PHE A 84 4.50 6.27 1.85
C PHE A 84 3.78 6.11 3.17
N ALA A 85 3.21 7.21 3.70
CA ALA A 85 2.24 7.15 4.77
C ALA A 85 0.92 6.60 4.23
N ILE A 86 0.27 5.74 5.01
CA ILE A 86 -1.00 5.09 4.67
C ILE A 86 -1.92 5.09 5.89
N SER A 87 -3.22 5.04 5.65
CA SER A 87 -4.23 4.97 6.74
C SER A 87 -4.64 3.53 7.06
N GLY A 88 -4.16 2.55 6.31
CA GLY A 88 -4.46 1.14 6.49
C GLY A 88 -4.33 0.36 5.19
N PHE A 89 -5.01 -0.78 5.11
CA PHE A 89 -5.05 -1.61 3.91
C PHE A 89 -6.41 -2.27 3.72
N GLU A 90 -6.75 -2.55 2.47
CA GLU A 90 -7.90 -3.33 2.05
C GLU A 90 -7.36 -4.47 1.15
N ALA A 91 -7.43 -5.71 1.63
CA ALA A 91 -6.99 -6.87 0.89
C ALA A 91 -8.16 -7.50 0.11
N ASP A 92 -7.98 -7.74 -1.20
CA ASP A 92 -8.91 -8.51 -2.01
C ASP A 92 -8.29 -9.88 -2.36
N PRO A 93 -8.71 -10.96 -1.69
CA PRO A 93 -8.18 -12.29 -1.95
C PRO A 93 -8.59 -12.85 -3.32
N GLY A 94 -9.71 -12.41 -3.89
CA GLY A 94 -10.18 -12.85 -5.20
C GLY A 94 -9.34 -12.27 -6.34
N ALA A 95 -9.01 -10.98 -6.25
CA ALA A 95 -8.17 -10.27 -7.21
C ALA A 95 -6.67 -10.38 -6.89
N ARG A 96 -6.29 -10.86 -5.70
CA ARG A 96 -4.91 -10.89 -5.18
C ARG A 96 -4.29 -9.50 -5.19
N THR A 97 -5.05 -8.52 -4.72
CA THR A 97 -4.64 -7.13 -4.64
C THR A 97 -4.70 -6.62 -3.20
N LEU A 98 -3.88 -5.60 -2.93
CA LEU A 98 -3.84 -4.89 -1.66
C LEU A 98 -3.92 -3.40 -1.96
N LYS A 99 -5.00 -2.77 -1.54
CA LYS A 99 -5.21 -1.33 -1.66
C LYS A 99 -4.75 -0.66 -0.37
N LEU A 100 -3.96 0.40 -0.50
CA LEU A 100 -3.34 1.14 0.61
C LEU A 100 -3.70 2.62 0.47
N PRO A 101 -4.72 3.11 1.20
CA PRO A 101 -5.14 4.50 1.14
C PRO A 101 -4.04 5.42 1.69
N ILE A 102 -3.72 6.50 0.97
CA ILE A 102 -2.80 7.55 1.41
C ILE A 102 -3.64 8.66 2.07
N PRO A 103 -3.32 9.13 3.30
CA PRO A 103 -4.08 10.18 3.98
C PRO A 103 -4.02 11.54 3.30
#